data_AF-R7UKU2-F1
#
_entry.id   AF-R7UKU2-F1
#
_cell.length_a   1.000
_cell.length_b   1.000
_cell.length_c   1.000
_cell.angle_alpha   90.00
_cell.angle_beta   90.00
_cell.angle_gamma   90.00
#
_symmetry.space_group_name_H-M   'P 1'
#
loop_
_entity.id
_entity.type
_entity.pdbx_description
1 polymer ?
#
loop_
_entity_poly.entity_id
_entity_poly.type
_entity_poly.pdbx_seq_one_letter_code
_entity_poly.pdbx_strand_id
1 'polypeptide(L)'
;MLCQAFNQAISDHEYSNRYLAVYPLKVNPQRSVVETLIRSQSLLADKQLGLEAGSKPELMAALALAKQTSAVIVCNGYKDREYIRQALIGEKLGCQVYIVLEKFTELELVLSEAKALGVIPRLGLRARLTSKIKGRWYASGGEGSKFGLTTAQILSVIAWLRES
;
A
#
# COMPACT_ATOMS: atom_id res chain seq x y z
N MET A 1 5.61 3.95 20.94
CA MET A 1 4.28 3.54 21.43
C MET A 1 3.57 2.54 20.51
N LEU A 2 3.14 2.88 19.28
CA LEU A 2 2.37 1.94 18.43
C LEU A 2 3.15 0.65 18.04
N CYS A 3 4.33 0.78 17.42
CA CYS A 3 5.13 -0.38 17.01
C CYS A 3 5.51 -1.25 18.22
N GLN A 4 5.83 -0.64 19.36
CA GLN A 4 6.13 -1.35 20.60
C GLN A 4 4.95 -2.17 21.10
N ALA A 5 3.72 -1.62 21.07
CA ALA A 5 2.53 -2.34 21.49
C ALA A 5 2.28 -3.58 20.60
N PHE A 6 2.43 -3.45 19.28
CA PHE A 6 2.31 -4.60 18.37
C PHE A 6 3.46 -5.61 18.55
N ASN A 7 4.70 -5.15 18.73
CA ASN A 7 5.83 -6.05 18.97
C ASN A 7 5.66 -6.83 20.29
N GLN A 8 5.11 -6.21 21.34
CA GLN A 8 4.78 -6.89 22.59
C GLN A 8 3.71 -7.96 22.36
N ALA A 9 2.61 -7.62 21.67
CA ALA A 9 1.56 -8.60 21.39
C ALA A 9 2.06 -9.76 20.51
N ILE A 10 2.94 -9.49 19.55
CA ILE A 10 3.60 -10.52 18.74
C ILE A 10 4.39 -11.48 19.63
N SER A 11 5.13 -10.95 20.60
CA SER A 11 5.89 -11.76 21.57
C SER A 11 4.97 -12.57 22.48
N ASP A 12 3.94 -11.94 23.05
CA ASP A 12 3.01 -12.58 24.00
C ASP A 12 2.21 -13.72 23.38
N HIS A 13 1.99 -13.66 22.06
CA HIS A 13 1.24 -14.65 21.30
C HIS A 13 2.10 -15.55 20.42
N GLU A 14 3.44 -15.48 20.55
CA GLU A 14 4.40 -16.25 19.74
C GLU A 14 4.14 -16.16 18.23
N TYR A 15 3.67 -14.99 17.77
CA TYR A 15 3.33 -14.79 16.37
C TYR A 15 4.60 -14.77 15.53
N SER A 16 4.64 -15.60 14.49
CA SER A 16 5.87 -15.91 13.74
C SER A 16 6.25 -14.84 12.69
N ASN A 17 5.63 -13.66 12.71
CA ASN A 17 5.87 -12.62 11.71
C ASN A 17 5.90 -11.22 12.34
N ARG A 18 6.21 -10.21 11.54
CA ARG A 18 6.55 -8.86 12.00
C ARG A 18 5.40 -7.89 11.79
N TYR A 19 5.40 -6.82 12.58
CA TYR A 19 4.56 -5.66 12.37
C TYR A 19 5.30 -4.57 11.58
N LEU A 20 4.60 -3.97 10.62
CA LEU A 20 5.03 -2.78 9.89
C LEU A 20 3.92 -1.73 9.95
N ALA A 21 4.20 -0.57 10.52
CA ALA A 21 3.28 0.55 10.46
C ALA A 21 3.38 1.23 9.08
N VAL A 22 2.24 1.59 8.48
CA VAL A 22 2.22 2.35 7.22
C VAL A 22 1.49 3.66 7.46
N TYR A 23 2.16 4.79 7.21
CA TYR A 23 1.60 6.12 7.44
C TYR A 23 0.93 6.69 6.18
N PRO A 24 -0.40 6.95 6.21
CA PRO A 24 -1.11 7.53 5.08
C PRO A 24 -0.86 9.04 4.96
N LEU A 25 -0.18 9.46 3.88
CA LEU A 25 0.20 10.86 3.67
C LEU A 25 -0.98 11.82 3.61
N LYS A 26 -2.15 11.34 3.14
CA LYS A 26 -3.40 12.11 3.08
C LYS A 26 -3.85 12.69 4.42
N VAL A 27 -3.43 12.09 5.55
CA VAL A 27 -3.83 12.56 6.89
C VAL A 27 -3.13 13.86 7.24
N ASN A 28 -1.82 13.95 6.98
CA ASN A 28 -1.08 15.19 7.12
C ASN A 28 0.17 15.14 6.21
N PRO A 29 0.14 15.79 5.03
CA PRO A 29 1.24 15.73 4.09
C PRO A 29 2.40 16.68 4.45
N GLN A 30 2.32 17.43 5.55
CA GLN A 30 3.36 18.37 5.93
C GLN A 30 4.69 17.65 6.19
N ARG A 31 5.73 18.12 5.50
CA ARG A 31 7.09 17.55 5.57
C ARG A 31 7.60 17.42 7.01
N SER A 32 7.38 18.43 7.86
CA SER A 32 7.80 18.43 9.26
C SER A 32 7.21 17.25 10.04
N VAL A 33 5.94 16.92 9.80
CA VAL A 33 5.25 15.80 10.45
C VAL A 33 5.83 14.48 9.98
N VAL A 34 5.93 14.28 8.66
CA VAL A 34 6.44 13.03 8.09
C VAL A 34 7.89 12.80 8.50
N GLU A 35 8.76 13.82 8.42
CA GLU A 35 10.15 13.71 8.87
C GLU A 35 10.26 13.38 10.37
N THR A 36 9.38 13.93 11.21
CA THR A 36 9.37 13.60 12.64
C THR A 36 9.04 12.13 12.87
N LEU A 37 8.07 11.58 12.12
CA LEU A 37 7.74 10.16 12.16
C LEU A 37 8.92 9.29 11.70
N ILE A 38 9.58 9.67 10.61
CA ILE A 38 10.77 8.98 10.10
C ILE A 38 11.91 9.01 11.13
N ARG A 39 12.20 10.19 11.70
CA ARG A 39 13.26 10.37 12.71
C ARG A 39 12.97 9.59 13.99
N SER A 40 11.70 9.39 14.35
CA SER A 40 11.34 8.58 15.52
C SER A 40 11.82 7.12 15.43
N GLN A 41 12.17 6.66 14.23
CA GLN A 41 12.67 5.31 13.96
C GLN A 41 14.14 5.28 13.51
N SER A 42 14.86 6.40 13.54
CA SER A 42 16.23 6.48 13.03
C SER A 42 17.23 5.59 13.79
N LEU A 43 16.95 5.31 15.06
CA LEU A 43 17.77 4.47 15.94
C LEU A 43 17.40 2.98 15.87
N LEU A 44 16.32 2.62 15.17
CA LEU A 44 15.93 1.22 15.00
C LEU A 44 16.75 0.59 13.88
N ALA A 45 17.39 -0.55 14.16
CA ALA A 45 18.12 -1.32 13.15
C ALA A 45 17.20 -1.74 11.99
N ASP A 46 16.00 -2.23 12.33
CA ASP A 46 14.92 -2.50 11.38
C ASP A 46 13.87 -1.40 11.48
N LYS A 47 13.80 -0.54 10.46
CA LYS A 47 12.77 0.50 10.37
C LYS A 47 11.40 -0.16 10.18
N GLN A 48 10.43 0.21 11.02
CA GLN A 48 9.07 -0.36 11.01
C GLN A 48 8.01 0.63 10.49
N LEU A 49 8.41 1.59 9.64
CA LEU A 49 7.55 2.58 9.02
C LEU A 49 7.60 2.45 7.50
N GLY A 50 6.45 2.28 6.86
CA GLY A 50 6.22 2.50 5.44
C GLY A 50 5.35 3.75 5.22
N LEU A 51 5.18 4.15 3.97
CA LEU A 51 4.33 5.28 3.58
C LEU A 51 3.19 4.80 2.69
N GLU A 52 2.01 5.40 2.81
CA GLU A 52 0.89 5.19 1.91
C GLU A 52 0.59 6.45 1.13
N ALA A 53 0.41 6.29 -0.18
CA ALA A 53 0.08 7.34 -1.13
C ALA A 53 -1.25 7.02 -1.80
N GLY A 54 -2.19 7.96 -1.74
CA GLY A 54 -3.50 7.88 -2.39
C GLY A 54 -3.60 8.68 -3.69
N SER A 55 -2.56 9.42 -4.06
CA SER A 55 -2.52 10.30 -5.23
C SER A 55 -1.11 10.44 -5.81
N LYS A 56 -1.01 10.94 -7.06
CA LYS A 56 0.26 11.12 -7.76
C LYS A 56 1.24 12.05 -7.00
N PRO A 57 0.82 13.23 -6.47
CA PRO A 57 1.71 14.07 -5.67
C PRO A 57 2.20 13.38 -4.39
N GLU A 58 1.32 12.62 -3.72
CA GLU A 58 1.70 11.85 -2.53
C GLU A 58 2.68 10.74 -2.85
N LEU A 59 2.55 10.06 -3.99
CA LEU A 59 3.51 9.05 -4.43
C LEU A 59 4.90 9.66 -4.63
N MET A 60 4.99 10.83 -5.27
CA MET A 60 6.26 11.54 -5.43
C MET A 60 6.88 11.93 -4.09
N ALA A 61 6.06 12.39 -3.13
CA ALA A 61 6.52 12.69 -1.78
C ALA A 61 7.00 11.41 -1.05
N ALA A 62 6.26 10.31 -1.17
CA ALA A 62 6.63 9.02 -0.58
C ALA A 62 7.96 8.52 -1.15
N LEU A 63 8.15 8.56 -2.48
CA LEU A 63 9.40 8.16 -3.14
C LEU A 63 10.58 9.01 -2.70
N ALA A 64 10.40 10.33 -2.53
CA ALA A 64 11.44 11.23 -2.06
C ALA A 64 11.92 10.90 -0.62
N LEU A 65 11.04 10.31 0.20
CA LEU A 65 11.30 10.00 1.60
C LEU A 65 11.59 8.51 1.87
N ALA A 66 11.30 7.62 0.91
CA ALA A 66 11.32 6.17 1.09
C ALA A 66 12.66 5.59 1.56
N LYS A 67 13.79 6.13 1.08
CA LYS A 67 15.13 5.67 1.51
C LYS A 67 15.41 5.92 2.99
N GLN A 68 14.63 6.80 3.62
CA GLN A 68 14.75 7.12 5.04
C GLN A 68 13.84 6.22 5.91
N THR A 69 12.95 5.42 5.31
CA THR A 69 12.01 4.51 5.98
C THR A 69 12.39 3.04 5.76
N SER A 70 11.45 2.11 5.95
CA SER A 70 11.56 0.69 5.53
C SER A 70 11.62 0.49 4.01
N ALA A 71 11.57 1.59 3.23
CA ALA A 71 11.41 1.60 1.78
C ALA A 71 10.10 0.99 1.26
N VAL A 72 9.16 0.64 2.15
CA VAL A 72 7.82 0.18 1.78
C VAL A 72 6.92 1.37 1.44
N ILE A 73 6.31 1.31 0.26
CA ILE A 73 5.29 2.25 -0.20
C ILE A 73 4.04 1.47 -0.59
N VAL A 74 2.88 1.88 -0.10
CA VAL A 74 1.58 1.33 -0.48
C VAL A 74 0.84 2.36 -1.34
N CYS A 75 0.45 1.97 -2.54
CA CYS A 75 -0.24 2.83 -3.49
C CYS A 75 -1.73 2.50 -3.54
N ASN A 76 -2.56 3.41 -3.04
CA ASN A 76 -4.03 3.35 -3.11
C ASN A 76 -4.59 4.48 -3.98
N GLY A 77 -5.92 4.53 -4.08
CA GLY A 77 -6.63 5.60 -4.77
C GLY A 77 -6.73 5.39 -6.28
N TYR A 78 -7.06 6.47 -6.98
CA TYR A 78 -7.21 6.45 -8.44
C TYR A 78 -5.85 6.41 -9.13
N LYS A 79 -5.67 5.43 -10.02
CA LYS A 79 -4.39 5.18 -10.69
C LYS A 79 -4.58 5.28 -12.19
N ASP A 80 -4.05 6.36 -12.77
CA ASP A 80 -3.88 6.45 -14.21
C ASP A 80 -2.55 5.81 -14.65
N ARG A 81 -2.31 5.81 -15.96
CA ARG A 81 -1.11 5.23 -16.56
C ARG A 81 0.18 5.84 -15.99
N GLU A 82 0.18 7.15 -15.75
CA GLU A 82 1.37 7.84 -15.27
C GLU A 82 1.67 7.50 -13.81
N TYR A 83 0.65 7.46 -12.95
CA TYR A 83 0.78 7.00 -11.57
C TYR A 83 1.40 5.60 -11.54
N ILE A 84 0.86 4.65 -12.31
CA ILE A 84 1.35 3.27 -12.36
C ILE A 84 2.82 3.23 -12.78
N ARG A 85 3.19 3.95 -13.84
CA ARG A 85 4.59 4.02 -14.30
C ARG A 85 5.51 4.56 -13.20
N GLN A 86 5.10 5.61 -12.49
CA GLN A 86 5.89 6.17 -11.40
C GLN A 86 6.07 5.18 -10.24
N ALA A 87 5.02 4.43 -9.89
CA ALA A 87 5.09 3.39 -8.87
C ALA A 87 6.08 2.27 -9.26
N LEU A 88 6.02 1.82 -10.51
CA LEU A 88 6.93 0.80 -11.05
C LEU A 88 8.38 1.29 -11.15
N ILE A 89 8.60 2.55 -11.51
CA ILE A 89 9.93 3.17 -11.47
C ILE A 89 10.46 3.20 -10.03
N GLY A 90 9.61 3.49 -9.05
CA GLY A 90 9.95 3.41 -7.63
C GLY A 90 10.44 2.02 -7.21
N GLU A 91 9.75 0.96 -7.63
CA GLU A 91 10.17 -0.43 -7.42
C GLU A 91 11.55 -0.68 -8.07
N LYS A 92 11.74 -0.23 -9.32
CA LYS A 92 13.01 -0.36 -10.05
C LYS A 92 14.17 0.38 -9.37
N LEU A 93 13.88 1.45 -8.63
CA LEU A 93 14.85 2.23 -7.84
C LEU A 93 15.13 1.63 -6.46
N GLY A 94 14.58 0.45 -6.14
CA GLY A 94 14.85 -0.30 -4.92
C GLY A 94 13.87 -0.05 -3.78
N CYS A 95 12.76 0.65 -4.01
CA CYS A 95 11.65 0.68 -3.06
C CYS A 95 10.84 -0.62 -3.16
N GLN A 96 10.09 -0.96 -2.11
CA GLN A 96 9.09 -2.03 -2.15
C GLN A 96 7.71 -1.39 -2.35
N VAL A 97 7.31 -1.23 -3.61
CA VAL A 97 6.11 -0.48 -3.98
C VAL A 97 4.95 -1.44 -4.26
N TYR A 98 4.01 -1.50 -3.32
CA TYR A 98 2.80 -2.31 -3.43
C TYR A 98 1.70 -1.51 -4.14
N ILE A 99 1.37 -1.90 -5.37
CA ILE A 99 0.27 -1.32 -6.14
C ILE A 99 -1.02 -2.04 -5.76
N VAL A 100 -1.88 -1.38 -4.99
CA VAL A 100 -3.13 -1.99 -4.50
C VAL A 100 -4.21 -1.84 -5.56
N LEU A 101 -4.63 -2.95 -6.16
CA LEU A 101 -5.73 -2.99 -7.12
C LEU A 101 -7.05 -2.73 -6.39
N GLU A 102 -7.71 -1.63 -6.77
CA GLU A 102 -9.02 -1.25 -6.25
C GLU A 102 -10.15 -1.50 -7.25
N LYS A 103 -9.81 -1.67 -8.53
CA LYS A 103 -10.70 -2.04 -9.63
C LYS A 103 -10.03 -3.08 -10.52
N PHE A 104 -10.82 -4.00 -11.08
CA PHE A 104 -10.30 -5.07 -11.93
C PHE A 104 -9.56 -4.54 -13.16
N THR A 105 -10.04 -3.43 -13.75
CA THR A 105 -9.43 -2.77 -14.91
C THR A 105 -8.02 -2.23 -14.66
N GLU A 106 -7.61 -2.04 -13.40
CA GLU A 106 -6.25 -1.61 -13.06
C GLU A 106 -5.22 -2.73 -13.32
N LEU A 107 -5.63 -4.01 -13.28
CA LEU A 107 -4.71 -5.14 -13.46
C LEU A 107 -4.02 -5.09 -14.81
N GLU A 108 -4.79 -4.98 -15.89
CA GLU A 108 -4.26 -4.96 -17.26
C GLU A 108 -3.29 -3.79 -17.47
N LEU A 109 -3.65 -2.60 -16.96
CA LEU A 109 -2.81 -1.41 -17.02
C LEU A 109 -1.50 -1.59 -16.27
N VAL A 110 -1.52 -2.17 -15.07
CA VAL A 110 -0.30 -2.40 -14.29
C VAL A 110 0.64 -3.34 -15.04
N LEU A 111 0.10 -4.40 -15.63
CA LEU A 111 0.91 -5.43 -16.26
C LEU A 111 1.45 -5.01 -17.62
N SER A 112 0.68 -4.25 -18.40
CA SER A 112 1.19 -3.64 -19.64
C SER A 112 2.36 -2.71 -19.37
N GLU A 113 2.25 -1.87 -18.34
CA GLU A 113 3.32 -0.93 -17.97
C GLU A 113 4.52 -1.61 -17.32
N ALA A 114 4.28 -2.64 -16.50
CA ALA A 114 5.32 -3.45 -15.89
C ALA A 114 6.17 -4.16 -16.96
N LYS A 115 5.52 -4.76 -17.96
CA LYS A 115 6.19 -5.37 -19.12
C LYS A 115 6.97 -4.32 -19.92
N ALA A 116 6.38 -3.17 -20.20
CA ALA A 116 7.04 -2.08 -20.94
C ALA A 116 8.29 -1.53 -20.21
N LEU A 117 8.29 -1.53 -18.88
CA LEU A 117 9.42 -1.04 -18.07
C LEU A 117 10.42 -2.14 -17.67
N GLY A 118 10.09 -3.41 -17.94
CA GLY A 118 10.87 -4.57 -17.50
C GLY A 118 10.96 -4.68 -15.98
N VAL A 119 9.83 -4.47 -15.28
CA VAL A 119 9.73 -4.51 -13.81
C VAL A 119 8.77 -5.62 -13.41
N ILE A 120 9.12 -6.39 -12.37
CA ILE A 120 8.18 -7.33 -11.74
C ILE A 120 7.35 -6.55 -10.71
N PRO A 121 6.03 -6.38 -10.91
CA PRO A 121 5.21 -5.55 -10.03
C PRO A 121 4.87 -6.29 -8.72
N ARG A 122 4.84 -5.57 -7.60
CA ARG A 122 4.22 -6.06 -6.36
C ARG A 122 2.77 -5.61 -6.32
N LEU A 123 1.85 -6.56 -6.36
CA LEU A 123 0.41 -6.31 -6.35
C LEU A 123 -0.17 -6.53 -4.95
N GLY A 124 -1.02 -5.61 -4.53
CA GLY A 124 -1.96 -5.81 -3.42
C GLY A 124 -3.39 -5.86 -3.95
N LEU A 125 -4.30 -6.51 -3.23
CA LEU A 125 -5.73 -6.55 -3.59
C LEU A 125 -6.54 -5.91 -2.48
N ARG A 126 -7.37 -4.92 -2.81
CA ARG A 126 -8.34 -4.38 -1.86
C ARG A 126 -9.64 -5.17 -1.96
N ALA A 127 -9.92 -6.01 -0.97
CA ALA A 127 -11.18 -6.77 -0.93
C ALA A 127 -12.36 -5.88 -0.49
N ARG A 128 -13.52 -6.07 -1.15
CA ARG A 128 -14.79 -5.51 -0.68
C ARG A 128 -15.41 -6.45 0.35
N LEU A 129 -15.56 -5.96 1.58
CA LEU A 129 -16.15 -6.72 2.67
C LEU A 129 -17.69 -6.62 2.62
N THR A 130 -18.36 -7.77 2.76
CA THR A 130 -19.83 -7.88 2.82
C THR A 130 -20.38 -7.85 4.25
N SER A 131 -19.51 -7.86 5.26
CA SER A 131 -19.90 -7.75 6.66
C SER A 131 -20.56 -6.40 6.93
N LYS A 132 -21.83 -6.39 7.36
CA LYS A 132 -22.55 -5.18 7.79
C LYS A 132 -21.91 -4.62 9.05
N ILE A 133 -21.06 -3.61 8.91
CA ILE A 133 -20.56 -2.85 10.06
C ILE A 133 -21.71 -1.93 10.52
N LYS A 134 -22.36 -2.26 11.64
CA LYS A 134 -23.30 -1.34 12.31
C LYS A 134 -22.49 -0.16 12.89
N GLY A 135 -22.75 1.07 12.44
CA GLY A 135 -22.15 2.29 13.02
C GLY A 135 -21.87 3.41 12.00
N ARG A 136 -21.18 4.48 12.44
CA ARG A 136 -20.87 5.70 11.66
C ARG A 136 -20.00 5.47 10.39
N TRP A 137 -19.53 4.25 10.16
CA TRP A 137 -18.69 3.85 9.02
C TRP A 137 -19.45 3.05 7.94
N TYR A 138 -20.78 3.06 7.98
CA TYR A 138 -21.68 2.35 7.05
C TYR A 138 -21.42 2.67 5.57
N ALA A 139 -21.03 3.90 5.24
CA ALA A 139 -20.83 4.33 3.85
C ALA A 139 -19.47 3.90 3.24
N SER A 140 -18.51 3.46 4.05
CA SER A 140 -17.16 3.08 3.61
C SER A 140 -16.84 1.59 3.77
N GLY A 141 -17.69 0.83 4.47
CA GLY A 141 -17.62 -0.62 4.59
C GLY A 141 -18.97 -1.26 4.25
N GLY A 142 -19.10 -1.79 3.03
CA GLY A 142 -20.29 -2.49 2.58
C GLY A 142 -20.51 -2.44 1.06
N GLU A 143 -21.68 -2.92 0.65
CA GLU A 143 -22.12 -3.08 -0.75
C GLU A 143 -22.06 -1.78 -1.57
N GLY A 144 -22.15 -0.61 -0.91
CA GLY A 144 -22.04 0.73 -1.51
C GLY A 144 -20.61 1.29 -1.66
N SER A 145 -19.55 0.56 -1.30
CA SER A 145 -18.17 1.03 -1.49
C SER A 145 -17.81 1.12 -2.98
N LYS A 146 -17.39 2.32 -3.42
CA LYS A 146 -16.89 2.56 -4.79
C LYS A 146 -15.56 1.88 -5.10
N PHE A 147 -14.83 1.44 -4.06
CA PHE A 147 -13.51 0.85 -4.17
C PHE A 147 -13.47 -0.56 -3.59
N GLY A 148 -12.59 -1.38 -4.15
CA GLY A 148 -12.37 -2.75 -3.74
C GLY A 148 -13.08 -3.77 -4.65
N LEU A 149 -12.39 -4.89 -4.82
CA LEU A 149 -12.76 -6.02 -5.64
C LEU A 149 -13.75 -6.92 -4.91
N THR A 150 -14.77 -7.39 -5.61
CA THR A 150 -15.63 -8.47 -5.11
C THR A 150 -14.85 -9.78 -5.04
N THR A 151 -15.37 -10.77 -4.30
CA THR A 151 -14.77 -12.11 -4.25
C THR A 151 -14.58 -12.71 -5.64
N ALA A 152 -15.57 -12.56 -6.53
CA ALA A 152 -15.48 -13.02 -7.91
C ALA A 152 -14.33 -12.32 -8.68
N GLN A 153 -14.20 -11.00 -8.54
CA GLN A 153 -13.11 -10.25 -9.16
C GLN A 153 -11.74 -10.67 -8.63
N ILE A 154 -11.60 -10.93 -7.33
CA ILE A 154 -10.35 -11.44 -6.74
C ILE A 154 -9.97 -12.79 -7.37
N LEU A 155 -10.93 -13.72 -7.49
CA LEU A 155 -10.69 -15.00 -8.14
C LEU A 155 -10.28 -14.83 -9.61
N SER A 156 -10.90 -13.90 -10.33
CA SER A 156 -10.51 -13.56 -11.70
C SER A 156 -9.08 -13.01 -11.78
N VAL A 157 -8.66 -12.14 -10.86
CA VAL A 157 -7.27 -11.65 -10.80
C VAL A 157 -6.30 -12.80 -10.59
N ILE A 158 -6.59 -13.71 -9.65
CA ILE A 158 -5.74 -14.88 -9.37
C ILE A 158 -5.64 -15.80 -10.59
N ALA A 159 -6.76 -16.09 -11.25
CA ALA A 159 -6.79 -16.91 -12.45
C ALA A 159 -5.94 -16.28 -13.57
N TRP A 160 -6.13 -15.00 -13.84
CA TRP A 160 -5.39 -14.26 -14.86
C TRP A 160 -3.88 -14.28 -14.60
N LEU A 161 -3.45 -14.06 -13.33
CA LEU A 161 -2.04 -14.08 -12.94
C LEU A 161 -1.39 -15.49 -12.99
N ARG A 162 -2.17 -16.57 -12.98
CA ARG A 162 -1.65 -17.94 -13.14
C ARG A 162 -1.40 -18.32 -14.59
N GLU A 163 -2.15 -17.73 -15.51
CA GLU A 163 -2.10 -18.00 -16.95
C GLU A 163 -1.10 -17.11 -17.70
N SER A 164 -0.57 -16.07 -17.05
CA SER A 164 0.28 -15.02 -17.63
C SER A 164 1.77 -15.23 -17.43
#